data_AF-A0A4R1WV80-F1
#
_entry.id   AF-A0A4R1WV80-F1
#
_cell.length_a   1.000
_cell.length_b   1.000
_cell.length_c   1.000
_cell.angle_alpha   90.00
_cell.angle_beta   90.00
_cell.angle_gamma   90.00
#
_symmetry.space_group_name_H-M   'P 1'
#
loop_
_entity.id
_entity.type
_entity.pdbx_description
1 polymer ?
#
loop_
_entity_poly.entity_id
_entity_poly.type
_entity_poly.pdbx_seq_one_letter_code
_entity_poly.pdbx_strand_id
1 'polypeptide(L)'
;MTVSLSSNQMRAIRVAGVMSAIVLSQLATADFAVAQATNQAFAPLQTVVQAVVDFITGPFGRLVAIIAVIGLGFLAFAGRLSWFTAGAVVLGIGLVFGAPAIVDELMSTVGN
;
A
#
# COMPACT_ATOMS: atom_id res chain seq x y z
N MET A 1 16.28 45.72 43.89
CA MET A 1 14.84 45.71 43.54
C MET A 1 14.40 44.26 43.38
N THR A 2 13.85 43.65 44.43
CA THR A 2 13.42 42.24 44.41
C THR A 2 12.03 42.17 43.79
N VAL A 3 11.95 41.64 42.57
CA VAL A 3 10.69 41.49 41.85
C VAL A 3 9.81 40.48 42.60
N SER A 4 8.81 40.99 43.32
CA SER A 4 7.79 40.19 43.99
C SER A 4 6.78 39.71 42.94
N LEU A 5 7.00 38.50 42.41
CA LEU A 5 6.06 37.86 41.47
C LEU A 5 4.91 37.21 42.25
N SER A 6 3.70 37.71 42.05
CA SER A 6 2.45 37.10 42.53
C SER A 6 2.32 35.66 41.98
N SER A 7 1.80 34.73 42.78
CA SER A 7 1.61 33.32 42.42
C SER A 7 0.87 33.10 41.09
N ASN A 8 0.03 34.05 40.68
CA ASN A 8 -0.68 34.03 39.40
C ASN A 8 0.22 34.38 38.21
N GLN A 9 1.24 35.24 38.39
CA GLN A 9 2.19 35.56 37.32
C GLN A 9 3.13 34.38 37.02
N MET A 10 3.47 33.57 38.01
CA MET A 10 4.29 32.37 37.81
C MET A 10 3.54 31.27 37.04
N ARG A 11 2.21 31.18 37.21
CA ARG A 11 1.34 30.33 36.37
C ARG A 11 1.25 30.84 34.94
N ALA A 12 1.11 32.15 34.74
CA ALA A 12 1.06 32.76 33.42
C ALA A 12 2.37 32.55 32.63
N ILE A 13 3.53 32.69 33.27
CA ILE A 13 4.84 32.45 32.64
C ILE A 13 5.02 30.97 32.25
N ARG A 14 4.59 30.02 33.10
CA ARG A 14 4.62 28.59 32.76
C ARG A 14 3.70 28.26 31.58
N VAL A 15 2.48 28.80 31.57
CA VAL A 15 1.53 28.59 30.47
C VAL A 15 2.07 29.20 29.18
N ALA A 16 2.63 30.41 29.23
CA ALA A 16 3.26 31.04 28.07
C ALA A 16 4.46 30.22 27.54
N GLY A 17 5.28 29.65 28.44
CA GLY A 17 6.40 28.77 28.07
C GLY A 17 5.96 27.44 27.46
N VAL A 18 4.86 26.85 27.92
CA VAL A 18 4.31 25.63 27.34
C VAL A 18 3.71 25.91 25.96
N MET A 19 3.01 27.03 25.79
CA MET A 19 2.45 27.42 24.50
C MET A 19 3.52 27.72 23.45
N SER A 20 4.63 28.38 23.83
CA SER A 20 5.74 28.61 22.91
C SER A 20 6.49 27.31 22.55
N ALA A 21 6.63 26.37 23.49
CA ALA A 21 7.18 25.05 23.19
C ALA A 21 6.31 24.25 22.21
N ILE A 22 4.98 24.32 22.35
CA ILE A 22 4.04 23.69 21.41
C ILE A 22 4.17 24.30 20.01
N VAL A 23 4.23 25.64 19.91
CA VAL A 23 4.38 26.31 18.60
C VAL A 23 5.71 25.93 17.91
N LEU A 24 6.79 25.82 18.67
CA LEU A 24 8.09 25.36 18.15
C LEU A 24 8.06 23.88 17.70
N SER A 25 7.34 23.01 18.41
CA SER A 25 7.19 21.61 18.00
C SER A 25 6.34 21.46 16.73
N GLN A 26 5.31 22.30 16.55
CA GLN A 26 4.51 22.29 15.32
C GLN A 26 5.35 22.65 14.08
N LEU A 27 6.32 23.56 14.25
CA LEU A 27 7.20 24.00 13.16
C LEU A 27 8.19 22.91 12.73
N ALA A 28 8.69 22.11 13.68
CA ALA A 28 9.57 20.97 13.39
C ALA A 28 8.85 19.79 12.69
N THR A 29 7.53 19.67 12.88
CA THR A 29 6.70 18.66 12.20
C THR A 29 6.12 19.13 10.86
N ALA A 30 6.29 20.41 10.51
CA ALA A 30 5.70 20.99 9.30
C ALA A 30 6.26 20.34 8.02
N ASP A 31 7.55 20.04 7.99
CA ASP A 31 8.18 19.33 6.86
C ASP A 31 7.64 17.90 6.69
N PHE A 32 7.40 17.19 7.80
CA PHE A 32 6.76 15.87 7.80
C PHE A 32 5.30 15.95 7.33
N ALA A 33 4.58 17.02 7.69
CA ALA A 33 3.20 17.23 7.25
C ALA A 33 3.10 17.50 5.75
N VAL A 34 4.08 18.18 5.13
CA VAL A 34 4.13 18.41 3.68
C VAL A 34 4.49 17.13 2.91
N ALA A 35 5.43 16.33 3.42
CA ALA A 35 5.73 15.01 2.85
C ALA A 35 4.51 14.06 2.94
N GLN A 36 3.81 14.07 4.08
CA GLN A 36 2.59 13.29 4.28
C GLN A 36 1.43 13.80 3.41
N ALA A 37 1.29 15.11 3.21
CA ALA A 37 0.27 15.68 2.32
C ALA A 37 0.43 15.24 0.86
N THR A 38 1.68 15.07 0.40
CA THR A 38 1.98 14.57 -0.94
C THR A 38 1.63 13.08 -1.07
N ASN A 39 1.92 12.27 -0.05
CA ASN A 39 1.51 10.86 -0.01
C ASN A 39 -0.02 10.69 0.11
N GLN A 40 -0.72 11.62 0.76
CA GLN A 40 -2.19 11.62 0.84
C GLN A 40 -2.87 11.97 -0.50
N ALA A 41 -2.21 12.73 -1.38
CA ALA A 41 -2.76 13.04 -2.72
C ALA A 41 -2.80 11.80 -3.63
N PHE A 42 -1.87 10.86 -3.46
CA PHE A 42 -1.83 9.59 -4.21
C PHE A 42 -2.49 8.43 -3.48
N ALA A 43 -2.84 8.58 -2.19
CA ALA A 43 -3.53 7.54 -1.42
C ALA A 43 -4.83 7.03 -2.08
N PRO A 44 -5.68 7.88 -2.70
CA PRO A 44 -6.87 7.41 -3.41
C PRO A 44 -6.52 6.59 -4.65
N LEU A 45 -5.50 7.03 -5.42
CA LEU A 45 -5.06 6.31 -6.62
C LEU A 45 -4.44 4.96 -6.28
N GLN A 46 -3.61 4.89 -5.23
CA GLN A 46 -3.04 3.65 -4.74
C GLN A 46 -4.15 2.69 -4.28
N THR A 47 -5.15 3.19 -3.56
CA THR A 47 -6.30 2.39 -3.09
C THR A 47 -7.10 1.82 -4.27
N VAL A 48 -7.34 2.63 -5.32
CA VAL A 48 -8.06 2.17 -6.51
C VAL A 48 -7.28 1.09 -7.25
N VAL A 49 -5.97 1.27 -7.45
CA VAL A 49 -5.14 0.27 -8.14
C VAL A 49 -5.02 -1.03 -7.32
N GLN A 50 -4.87 -0.92 -6.00
CA GLN A 50 -4.88 -2.07 -5.10
C GLN A 50 -6.21 -2.83 -5.18
N ALA A 51 -7.35 -2.12 -5.15
CA ALA A 51 -8.66 -2.75 -5.30
C ALA A 51 -8.80 -3.50 -6.64
N VAL A 52 -8.20 -2.99 -7.73
CA VAL A 52 -8.18 -3.69 -9.03
C VAL A 52 -7.32 -4.95 -8.95
N VAL A 53 -6.13 -4.88 -8.35
CA VAL A 53 -5.25 -6.05 -8.17
C VAL A 53 -5.91 -7.10 -7.28
N ASP A 54 -6.55 -6.71 -6.19
CA ASP A 54 -7.27 -7.60 -5.28
C ASP A 54 -8.49 -8.24 -5.95
N PHE A 55 -9.17 -7.50 -6.83
CA PHE A 55 -10.26 -8.05 -7.62
C PHE A 55 -9.78 -9.12 -8.61
N ILE A 56 -8.65 -8.88 -9.28
CA ILE A 56 -8.06 -9.82 -10.25
C ILE A 56 -7.44 -11.03 -9.56
N THR A 57 -6.69 -10.85 -8.47
CA THR A 57 -6.03 -11.96 -7.76
C THR A 57 -6.93 -12.66 -6.74
N GLY A 58 -8.06 -12.04 -6.40
CA GLY A 58 -9.04 -12.54 -5.45
C GLY A 58 -9.99 -13.62 -5.98
N PRO A 59 -11.13 -13.83 -5.30
CA PRO A 59 -12.08 -14.89 -5.63
C PRO A 59 -12.63 -14.80 -7.06
N PHE A 60 -12.80 -13.59 -7.59
CA PHE A 60 -13.32 -13.38 -8.94
C PHE A 60 -12.35 -13.93 -10.01
N GLY A 61 -11.09 -13.48 -10.02
CA GLY A 61 -10.13 -13.99 -11.00
C GLY A 61 -9.87 -15.48 -10.85
N ARG A 62 -9.96 -16.03 -9.63
CA ARG A 62 -9.91 -17.49 -9.42
C ARG A 62 -11.01 -18.22 -10.19
N LEU A 63 -12.25 -17.70 -10.17
CA LEU A 63 -13.35 -18.29 -10.94
C LEU A 63 -13.06 -18.25 -12.45
N VAL A 64 -12.50 -17.15 -12.94
CA VAL A 64 -12.11 -17.02 -14.36
C VAL A 64 -11.02 -18.04 -14.73
N ALA A 65 -10.01 -18.21 -13.87
CA ALA A 65 -8.95 -19.20 -14.08
C ALA A 65 -9.50 -20.64 -14.11
N ILE A 66 -10.44 -20.97 -13.21
CA ILE A 66 -11.11 -22.27 -13.20
C ILE A 66 -11.84 -22.52 -14.53
N ILE A 67 -12.56 -21.52 -15.06
CA ILE A 67 -13.24 -21.63 -16.36
C ILE A 67 -12.24 -21.90 -17.49
N ALA A 68 -11.09 -21.21 -17.50
CA ALA A 68 -10.05 -21.44 -18.49
C ALA A 68 -9.51 -22.89 -18.43
N VAL A 69 -9.28 -23.42 -17.22
CA VAL A 69 -8.83 -24.81 -17.02
C VAL A 69 -9.90 -25.82 -17.47
N ILE A 70 -11.18 -25.55 -17.20
CA ILE A 70 -12.29 -26.39 -17.68
C ILE A 70 -12.31 -26.45 -19.21
N GLY A 71 -12.17 -25.30 -19.88
CA GLY A 71 -12.08 -25.25 -21.35
C GLY A 71 -10.91 -26.06 -21.90
N LEU A 72 -9.77 -26.01 -21.22
CA LEU A 72 -8.58 -26.79 -21.56
C LEU A 72 -8.83 -28.31 -21.40
N GLY A 73 -9.59 -28.72 -20.38
CA GLY A 73 -10.03 -30.10 -20.20
C GLY A 73 -10.89 -30.61 -21.37
N PHE A 74 -11.81 -29.78 -21.89
CA PHE A 74 -12.56 -30.13 -23.10
C PHE A 74 -11.65 -30.22 -24.34
N LEU A 75 -10.67 -29.34 -24.47
CA LEU A 75 -9.69 -29.38 -25.56
C LEU A 75 -8.82 -30.65 -25.50
N ALA A 76 -8.55 -31.14 -24.28
CA ALA A 76 -7.85 -32.41 -24.05
C ALA A 76 -8.66 -33.60 -24.58
N PHE A 77 -9.96 -33.65 -24.28
CA PHE A 77 -10.85 -34.70 -24.78
C PHE A 77 -11.04 -34.65 -26.30
N ALA A 78 -10.96 -33.48 -26.92
CA ALA A 78 -10.97 -33.35 -28.38
C ALA A 78 -9.70 -33.90 -29.06
N GLY A 79 -8.70 -34.37 -28.30
CA GLY A 79 -7.43 -34.87 -28.83
C GLY A 79 -6.56 -33.79 -29.47
N ARG A 80 -6.94 -32.51 -29.35
CA ARG A 80 -6.27 -31.35 -29.96
C ARG A 80 -5.44 -30.54 -28.98
N LEU A 81 -5.27 -31.03 -27.75
CA LEU A 81 -4.47 -30.34 -26.75
C LEU A 81 -2.98 -30.53 -27.03
N SER A 82 -2.30 -29.41 -27.32
CA SER A 82 -0.85 -29.40 -27.38
C SER A 82 -0.27 -29.20 -25.97
N TRP A 83 0.86 -29.85 -25.70
CA TRP A 83 1.63 -29.63 -24.46
C TRP A 83 2.00 -28.15 -24.28
N PHE A 84 2.26 -27.46 -25.38
CA PHE A 84 2.58 -26.03 -25.38
C PHE A 84 1.38 -25.18 -24.91
N THR A 85 0.17 -25.50 -25.37
CA THR A 85 -1.06 -24.80 -24.95
C THR A 85 -1.38 -25.07 -23.49
N ALA A 86 -1.23 -26.32 -23.04
CA ALA A 86 -1.42 -26.68 -21.63
C ALA A 86 -0.41 -25.94 -20.72
N GLY A 87 0.87 -25.98 -21.08
CA GLY A 87 1.93 -25.30 -20.35
C GLY A 87 1.74 -23.78 -20.31
N ALA A 88 1.37 -23.16 -21.43
CA ALA A 88 1.14 -21.72 -21.51
C ALA A 88 0.01 -21.25 -20.57
N VAL A 89 -1.09 -22.01 -20.47
CA VAL A 89 -2.22 -21.65 -19.60
C VAL A 89 -1.87 -21.85 -18.13
N VAL A 90 -1.23 -22.97 -17.77
CA VAL A 90 -0.79 -23.21 -16.39
C VAL A 90 0.22 -22.16 -15.94
N LEU A 91 1.20 -21.85 -16.80
CA LEU A 91 2.20 -20.81 -16.54
C LEU A 91 1.54 -19.43 -16.40
N GLY A 92 0.62 -19.09 -17.31
CA GLY A 92 -0.10 -17.82 -17.26
C GLY A 92 -0.89 -17.64 -15.97
N ILE A 93 -1.61 -18.68 -15.53
CA ILE A 93 -2.33 -18.69 -14.24
C ILE A 93 -1.33 -18.49 -13.10
N GLY A 94 -0.23 -19.26 -13.09
CA GLY A 94 0.81 -19.13 -12.06
C GLY A 94 1.41 -17.72 -11.98
N LEU A 95 1.63 -17.07 -13.12
CA LEU A 95 2.13 -15.70 -13.17
C LEU A 95 1.10 -14.67 -12.69
N VAL A 96 -0.18 -14.82 -13.04
CA VAL A 96 -1.23 -13.87 -12.62
C VAL A 96 -1.43 -13.90 -11.10
N PHE A 97 -1.50 -15.09 -10.49
CA PHE A 97 -1.70 -15.21 -9.04
C PHE A 97 -0.40 -15.10 -8.24
N GLY A 98 0.75 -15.41 -8.84
CA GLY A 98 2.07 -15.27 -8.21
C GLY A 98 2.69 -13.88 -8.35
N ALA A 99 2.12 -13.00 -9.17
CA ALA A 99 2.67 -11.67 -9.45
C ALA A 99 3.00 -10.85 -8.19
N PRO A 100 2.15 -10.78 -7.14
CA PRO A 100 2.46 -9.98 -5.95
C PRO A 100 3.77 -10.43 -5.29
N ALA A 101 3.91 -11.74 -5.01
CA ALA A 101 5.10 -12.29 -4.38
C ALA A 101 6.37 -12.09 -5.23
N ILE A 102 6.27 -12.23 -6.56
CA ILE A 102 7.40 -12.01 -7.46
C ILE A 102 7.86 -10.54 -7.40
N VAL A 103 6.92 -9.61 -7.48
CA VAL A 103 7.25 -8.17 -7.45
C VAL A 103 7.81 -7.78 -6.08
N ASP A 104 7.23 -8.30 -4.99
CA ASP A 104 7.70 -8.03 -3.63
C ASP A 104 9.14 -8.50 -3.39
N GLU A 105 9.49 -9.71 -3.85
CA GLU A 105 10.86 -10.24 -3.75
C GLU A 105 11.87 -9.43 -4.59
N LEU A 106 11.48 -8.98 -5.78
CA LEU A 106 12.32 -8.13 -6.61
C LEU A 106 12.53 -6.75 -5.96
N MET A 107 11.49 -6.15 -5.38
CA MET A 107 11.61 -4.90 -4.63
C MET A 107 12.51 -5.06 -3.41
N SER A 108 12.39 -6.17 -2.67
CA SER A 108 13.25 -6.51 -1.54
C SER A 108 14.73 -6.65 -1.95
N THR A 109 14.98 -7.25 -3.11
CA THR A 109 16.35 -7.51 -3.60
C THR A 109 17.01 -6.26 -4.21
N VAL A 110 16.25 -5.43 -4.93
CA VAL A 110 16.77 -4.23 -5.63
C VAL A 110 16.75 -2.98 -4.73
N GLY A 111 15.91 -2.97 -3.69
CA GLY A 111 15.81 -1.87 -2.72
C GLY A 111 16.92 -1.83 -1.66
N ASN A 112 17.90 -2.72 -1.72
CA ASN A 112 19.10 -2.75 -0.87
C ASN A 112 20.32 -2.15 -1.58
#